data_AF-A0A382G3H8-F1
#
_entry.id   AF-A0A382G3H8-F1
#
_cell.length_a   1.000
_cell.length_b   1.000
_cell.length_c   1.000
_cell.angle_alpha   90.00
_cell.angle_beta   90.00
_cell.angle_gamma   90.00
#
_symmetry.space_group_name_H-M   'P 1'
#
loop_
_entity.id
_entity.type
_entity.pdbx_description
1 polymer ?
#
loop_
_entity_poly.entity_id
_entity_poly.type
_entity_poly.pdbx_seq_one_letter_code
_entity_poly.pdbx_strand_id
1 'polypeptide(L)'
;MATTSTGKIIGDSRFNETFGPPSERAVVKLKTHMPPFVQEFIQAAPFAIMATTDGEGRCDASPKGGKPGFVKVIDEKHLLFPDVAGNRLFQSYQNIDDNPYIGLIFLIPGINETVRVNGKVTIVSKEDLEARNVEVSLYETDDRSKHLQGMLIEVEEAYTHCPRALNFSHLWDAGEIAKNKETSPLPVRTDENYFKHEAGQ
;
A
#
# COMPACT_ATOMS: atom_id res chain seq x y z
N MET A 1 -6.78 -22.57 14.79
CA MET A 1 -6.30 -22.55 13.38
C MET A 1 -7.48 -22.51 12.43
N ALA A 2 -7.32 -21.87 11.28
CA ALA A 2 -8.26 -21.91 10.17
C ALA A 2 -7.49 -21.86 8.84
N THR A 3 -7.92 -22.65 7.86
CA THR A 3 -7.38 -22.58 6.50
C THR A 3 -8.14 -21.51 5.73
N THR A 4 -7.42 -20.52 5.24
CA THR A 4 -8.00 -19.47 4.40
C THR A 4 -8.30 -20.00 3.00
N SER A 5 -9.07 -19.25 2.20
CA SER A 5 -9.26 -19.60 0.79
C SER A 5 -7.95 -19.59 -0.03
N THR A 6 -6.86 -19.03 0.53
CA THR A 6 -5.52 -19.01 -0.06
C THR A 6 -4.68 -20.24 0.29
N GLY A 7 -5.23 -21.21 1.04
CA GLY A 7 -4.49 -22.38 1.53
C GLY A 7 -3.55 -22.06 2.68
N LYS A 8 -3.40 -20.79 3.05
CA LYS A 8 -2.59 -20.35 4.19
C LYS A 8 -3.31 -20.70 5.49
N ILE A 9 -2.57 -21.32 6.41
CA ILE A 9 -3.00 -21.53 7.79
C ILE A 9 -2.88 -20.18 8.52
N ILE A 10 -4.00 -19.72 9.08
CA ILE A 10 -4.04 -18.56 9.94
C ILE A 10 -4.60 -18.92 11.31
N GLY A 11 -4.37 -18.06 12.29
CA GLY A 11 -4.86 -18.30 13.63
C GLY A 11 -4.18 -19.49 14.32
N ASP A 12 -2.93 -19.76 13.93
CA ASP A 12 -2.05 -20.77 14.51
C ASP A 12 -0.80 -20.08 15.04
N SER A 13 -0.93 -19.48 16.21
CA SER A 13 0.15 -18.75 16.87
C SER A 13 -0.08 -18.74 18.37
N ARG A 14 0.98 -18.48 19.15
CA ARG A 14 0.89 -18.26 20.61
C ARG A 14 -0.18 -17.24 21.03
N PHE A 15 -0.50 -16.28 20.15
CA PHE A 15 -1.55 -15.30 20.42
C PHE A 15 -2.93 -15.91 20.31
N ASN A 16 -3.14 -16.85 19.38
CA ASN A 16 -4.40 -17.57 19.25
C ASN A 16 -4.60 -18.60 20.37
N GLU A 17 -3.51 -19.16 20.91
CA GLU A 17 -3.57 -19.96 22.14
C GLU A 17 -4.12 -19.13 23.31
N THR A 18 -3.74 -17.85 23.39
CA THR A 18 -4.15 -16.95 24.47
C THR A 18 -5.53 -16.33 24.25
N PHE A 19 -5.82 -15.86 23.03
CA PHE A 19 -7.00 -15.03 22.72
C PHE A 19 -8.06 -15.73 21.87
N GLY A 20 -7.86 -17.00 21.55
CA GLY A 20 -8.76 -17.81 20.75
C GLY A 20 -8.53 -17.71 19.23
N PRO A 21 -9.25 -18.55 18.46
CA PRO A 21 -9.14 -18.57 17.00
C PRO A 21 -9.81 -17.34 16.36
N PRO A 22 -9.44 -16.98 15.12
CA PRO A 22 -10.16 -15.97 14.36
C PRO A 22 -11.62 -16.39 14.13
N SER A 23 -12.53 -15.42 14.05
CA SER A 23 -13.92 -15.68 13.67
C SER A 23 -14.03 -16.16 12.22
N GLU A 24 -15.05 -16.95 11.90
CA GLU A 24 -15.26 -17.47 10.54
C GLU A 24 -15.33 -16.35 9.49
N ARG A 25 -16.03 -15.25 9.80
CA ARG A 25 -16.09 -14.06 8.93
C ARG A 25 -14.71 -13.46 8.66
N ALA A 26 -13.82 -13.47 9.65
CA ALA A 26 -12.45 -12.96 9.49
C ALA A 26 -11.59 -13.86 8.61
N VAL A 27 -11.87 -15.16 8.55
CA VAL A 27 -11.18 -16.12 7.66
C VAL A 27 -11.75 -16.03 6.25
N VAL A 28 -13.07 -16.08 6.09
CA VAL A 28 -13.77 -16.14 4.80
C VAL A 28 -13.54 -14.89 3.93
N LYS A 29 -13.27 -13.74 4.56
CA LYS A 29 -13.04 -12.49 3.83
C LYS A 29 -11.73 -12.48 3.04
N LEU A 30 -10.73 -13.29 3.41
CA LEU A 30 -9.48 -13.42 2.67
C LEU A 30 -9.76 -14.16 1.37
N LYS A 31 -9.49 -13.51 0.23
CA LYS A 31 -9.69 -14.07 -1.11
C LYS A 31 -8.35 -14.19 -1.82
N THR A 32 -8.20 -15.20 -2.66
CA THR A 32 -7.01 -15.36 -3.52
C THR A 32 -6.98 -14.40 -4.71
N HIS A 33 -8.08 -13.70 -4.96
CA HIS A 33 -8.29 -12.78 -6.08
C HIS A 33 -8.93 -11.51 -5.52
N MET A 34 -9.02 -10.47 -6.34
CA MET A 34 -9.76 -9.25 -6.05
C MET A 34 -11.22 -9.43 -6.49
N PRO A 35 -12.19 -9.58 -5.55
CA PRO A 35 -13.60 -9.55 -5.92
C PRO A 35 -13.98 -8.19 -6.54
N PRO A 36 -15.14 -8.09 -7.22
CA PRO A 36 -15.55 -6.85 -7.89
C PRO A 36 -15.45 -5.60 -7.02
N PHE A 37 -15.92 -5.65 -5.77
CA PHE A 37 -15.81 -4.53 -4.82
C PHE A 37 -14.36 -4.09 -4.56
N VAL A 38 -13.43 -5.04 -4.46
CA VAL A 38 -12.00 -4.73 -4.24
C VAL A 38 -11.41 -4.07 -5.48
N GLN A 39 -11.78 -4.52 -6.67
CA GLN A 39 -11.34 -3.91 -7.93
C GLN A 39 -11.86 -2.46 -8.04
N GLU A 40 -13.14 -2.23 -7.78
CA GLU A 40 -13.78 -0.92 -7.77
C GLU A 40 -13.13 0.03 -6.75
N PHE A 41 -12.84 -0.46 -5.54
CA PHE A 41 -12.17 0.33 -4.52
C PHE A 41 -10.76 0.76 -4.97
N ILE A 42 -9.98 -0.14 -5.57
CA ILE A 42 -8.64 0.17 -6.08
C ILE A 42 -8.72 1.20 -7.23
N GLN A 43 -9.69 1.07 -8.12
CA GLN A 43 -9.95 2.04 -9.19
C GLN A 43 -10.34 3.43 -8.67
N ALA A 44 -10.96 3.50 -7.48
CA ALA A 44 -11.31 4.76 -6.82
C ALA A 44 -10.18 5.31 -5.92
N ALA A 45 -9.19 4.50 -5.57
CA ALA A 45 -8.13 4.88 -4.63
C ALA A 45 -7.10 5.83 -5.25
N PRO A 46 -6.89 7.03 -4.69
CA PRO A 46 -5.81 7.94 -5.08
C PRO A 46 -4.51 7.69 -4.29
N PHE A 47 -4.52 6.81 -3.28
CA PHE A 47 -3.38 6.60 -2.40
C PHE A 47 -3.22 5.14 -2.00
N ALA A 48 -1.97 4.70 -1.90
CA ALA A 48 -1.60 3.39 -1.40
C ALA A 48 -0.33 3.46 -0.52
N ILE A 49 -0.25 2.57 0.46
CA ILE A 49 0.98 2.27 1.18
C ILE A 49 1.55 0.98 0.59
N MET A 50 2.79 1.02 0.14
CA MET A 50 3.52 -0.10 -0.42
C MET A 50 4.53 -0.63 0.60
N ALA A 51 4.35 -1.87 1.03
CA ALA A 51 5.25 -2.58 1.91
C ALA A 51 6.06 -3.62 1.12
N THR A 52 7.38 -3.54 1.22
CA THR A 52 8.33 -4.48 0.63
C THR A 52 9.34 -4.91 1.70
N THR A 53 10.01 -6.02 1.50
CA THR A 53 11.05 -6.49 2.42
C THR A 53 12.22 -7.05 1.63
N ASP A 54 13.44 -6.84 2.11
CA ASP A 54 14.64 -7.41 1.48
C ASP A 54 14.82 -8.90 1.81
N GLY A 55 15.91 -9.49 1.32
CA GLY A 55 16.25 -10.89 1.58
C GLY A 55 16.58 -11.20 3.05
N GLU A 56 16.87 -10.19 3.88
CA GLU A 56 17.14 -10.34 5.32
C GLU A 56 15.89 -10.15 6.18
N GLY A 57 14.75 -9.80 5.58
CA GLY A 57 13.50 -9.55 6.29
C GLY A 57 13.37 -8.14 6.87
N ARG A 58 14.22 -7.18 6.46
CA ARG A 58 14.03 -5.76 6.79
C ARG A 58 12.92 -5.20 5.92
N CYS A 59 12.05 -4.38 6.49
CA CYS A 59 10.84 -3.90 5.82
C CYS A 59 10.90 -2.40 5.54
N ASP A 60 10.40 -2.01 4.37
CA ASP A 60 10.12 -0.63 4.00
C ASP A 60 8.63 -0.43 3.77
N ALA A 61 8.08 0.71 4.18
CA ALA A 61 6.70 1.12 3.89
C ALA A 61 6.71 2.50 3.21
N SER A 62 6.43 2.52 1.91
CA SER A 62 6.47 3.73 1.09
C SER A 62 5.06 4.24 0.78
N PRO A 63 4.74 5.52 1.06
CA PRO A 63 3.52 6.13 0.58
C PRO A 63 3.60 6.34 -0.94
N LYS A 64 2.49 6.08 -1.63
CA LYS A 64 2.37 6.25 -3.07
C LYS A 64 1.03 6.91 -3.38
N GLY A 65 1.03 7.86 -4.30
CA GLY A 65 -0.18 8.62 -4.62
C GLY A 65 -0.28 8.98 -6.10
N GLY A 66 -1.51 9.23 -6.52
CA GLY A 66 -1.86 9.69 -7.86
C GLY A 66 -3.33 10.10 -7.94
N LYS A 67 -3.85 10.24 -9.15
CA LYS A 67 -5.31 10.33 -9.38
C LYS A 67 -5.97 8.98 -9.06
N PRO A 68 -7.27 8.95 -8.74
CA PRO A 68 -8.03 7.70 -8.58
C PRO A 68 -7.71 6.69 -9.69
N GLY A 69 -7.34 5.47 -9.31
CA GLY A 69 -7.00 4.41 -10.27
C GLY A 69 -5.62 4.60 -10.91
N PHE A 70 -4.68 5.26 -10.23
CA PHE A 70 -3.29 5.33 -10.69
C PHE A 70 -2.64 3.94 -10.74
N VAL A 71 -3.02 3.04 -9.83
CA VAL A 71 -2.78 1.60 -9.94
C VAL A 71 -3.87 1.01 -10.83
N LYS A 72 -3.47 0.32 -11.90
CA LYS A 72 -4.41 -0.25 -12.88
C LYS A 72 -4.81 -1.66 -12.47
N VAL A 73 -6.10 -1.91 -12.41
CA VAL A 73 -6.66 -3.27 -12.33
C VAL A 73 -6.63 -3.86 -13.74
N ILE A 74 -5.84 -4.91 -13.95
CA ILE A 74 -5.73 -5.60 -15.23
C ILE A 74 -6.82 -6.67 -15.33
N ASP A 75 -6.96 -7.47 -14.28
CA ASP A 75 -8.02 -8.47 -14.09
C ASP A 75 -8.16 -8.78 -12.59
N GLU A 76 -8.92 -9.83 -12.22
CA GLU A 76 -9.14 -10.20 -10.81
C GLU A 76 -7.88 -10.71 -10.07
N LYS A 77 -6.81 -11.05 -10.80
CA LYS A 77 -5.54 -11.56 -10.27
C LYS A 77 -4.36 -10.65 -10.50
N HIS A 78 -4.48 -9.61 -11.32
CA HIS A 78 -3.34 -8.78 -11.71
C HIS A 78 -3.59 -7.30 -11.51
N LEU A 79 -2.64 -6.65 -10.84
CA LEU A 79 -2.52 -5.19 -10.77
C LEU A 79 -1.28 -4.76 -11.53
N LEU A 80 -1.35 -3.59 -12.15
CA LEU A 80 -0.18 -2.89 -12.69
C LEU A 80 0.02 -1.60 -11.89
N PHE A 81 1.18 -1.49 -11.26
CA PHE A 81 1.61 -0.33 -10.50
C PHE A 81 2.66 0.44 -11.31
N PRO A 82 2.29 1.55 -11.99
CA PRO A 82 3.27 2.36 -12.72
C PRO A 82 4.14 3.16 -11.74
N ASP A 83 5.44 3.23 -12.00
CA ASP A 83 6.37 4.02 -11.19
C ASP A 83 6.78 5.29 -11.92
N VAL A 84 6.55 6.41 -11.24
CA VAL A 84 6.89 7.75 -11.71
C VAL A 84 8.20 8.17 -11.07
N ALA A 85 9.04 8.87 -11.83
CA ALA A 85 10.35 9.33 -11.34
C ALA A 85 10.25 10.12 -10.02
N GLY A 86 11.02 9.69 -9.02
CA GLY A 86 11.11 10.30 -7.70
C GLY A 86 12.54 10.59 -7.26
N ASN A 87 12.83 10.35 -5.97
CA ASN A 87 14.13 10.62 -5.33
C ASN A 87 15.26 9.65 -5.71
N ARG A 88 14.99 8.64 -6.55
CA ARG A 88 15.94 7.62 -7.02
C ARG A 88 16.57 6.75 -5.93
N LEU A 89 16.00 6.70 -4.73
CA LEU A 89 16.46 5.75 -3.71
C LEU A 89 16.14 4.30 -4.09
N PHE A 90 15.04 4.09 -4.82
CA PHE A 90 14.62 2.79 -5.35
C PHE A 90 14.59 1.63 -4.34
N GLN A 91 14.41 1.92 -3.05
CA GLN A 91 14.40 0.92 -1.97
C GLN A 91 13.42 -0.22 -2.23
N SER A 92 12.19 0.10 -2.62
CA SER A 92 11.20 -0.95 -2.95
C SER A 92 11.64 -1.84 -4.11
N TYR A 93 12.32 -1.29 -5.12
CA TYR A 93 12.83 -2.07 -6.26
C TYR A 93 14.00 -2.95 -5.85
N GLN A 94 14.95 -2.42 -5.06
CA GLN A 94 16.06 -3.19 -4.51
C GLN A 94 15.54 -4.37 -3.68
N ASN A 95 14.54 -4.13 -2.82
CA ASN A 95 13.91 -5.19 -2.04
C ASN A 95 13.25 -6.24 -2.96
N ILE A 96 12.59 -5.82 -4.04
CA ILE A 96 11.91 -6.71 -4.99
C ILE A 96 12.88 -7.61 -5.77
N ASP A 97 14.06 -7.11 -6.11
CA ASP A 97 15.10 -7.91 -6.78
C ASP A 97 15.57 -9.08 -5.90
N ASP A 98 15.64 -8.88 -4.57
CA ASP A 98 16.01 -9.92 -3.62
C ASP A 98 14.81 -10.78 -3.16
N ASN A 99 13.61 -10.19 -3.11
CA ASN A 99 12.41 -10.77 -2.54
C ASN A 99 11.15 -10.23 -3.24
N PRO A 100 10.46 -11.04 -4.06
CA PRO A 100 9.40 -10.55 -4.94
C PRO A 100 8.08 -10.24 -4.21
N TYR A 101 7.99 -10.41 -2.89
CA TYR A 101 6.73 -10.23 -2.17
C TYR A 101 6.43 -8.76 -1.87
N ILE A 102 5.16 -8.37 -2.10
CA ILE A 102 4.65 -7.02 -1.86
C ILE A 102 3.36 -7.07 -1.04
N GLY A 103 3.19 -6.09 -0.15
CA GLY A 103 1.93 -5.78 0.51
C GLY A 103 1.47 -4.37 0.13
N LEU A 104 0.19 -4.20 -0.16
CA LEU A 104 -0.42 -2.92 -0.47
C LEU A 104 -1.60 -2.67 0.45
N ILE A 105 -1.74 -1.43 0.93
CA ILE A 105 -2.97 -0.92 1.55
C ILE A 105 -3.45 0.28 0.76
N PHE A 106 -4.65 0.21 0.20
CA PHE A 106 -5.29 1.29 -0.53
C PHE A 106 -6.19 2.10 0.40
N LEU A 107 -6.16 3.43 0.23
CA LEU A 107 -6.97 4.38 0.99
C LEU A 107 -7.70 5.33 0.04
N ILE A 108 -8.94 5.68 0.40
CA ILE A 108 -9.72 6.74 -0.24
C ILE A 108 -10.01 7.79 0.84
N PRO A 109 -9.58 9.05 0.68
CA PRO A 109 -9.89 10.11 1.64
C PRO A 109 -11.40 10.20 1.94
N GLY A 110 -11.76 10.18 3.23
CA GLY A 110 -13.15 10.22 3.68
C GLY A 110 -13.84 8.85 3.76
N ILE A 111 -13.22 7.78 3.26
CA ILE A 111 -13.72 6.40 3.40
C ILE A 111 -12.88 5.69 4.48
N ASN A 112 -13.54 5.15 5.50
CA ASN A 112 -12.84 4.57 6.64
C ASN A 112 -12.43 3.10 6.41
N GLU A 113 -13.05 2.42 5.45
CA GLU A 113 -12.61 1.11 4.98
C GLU A 113 -11.29 1.24 4.20
N THR A 114 -10.46 0.20 4.27
CA THR A 114 -9.27 0.07 3.42
C THR A 114 -9.27 -1.28 2.72
N VAL A 115 -8.57 -1.35 1.60
CA VAL A 115 -8.35 -2.60 0.86
C VAL A 115 -6.90 -3.00 0.99
N ARG A 116 -6.66 -4.27 1.35
CA ARG A 116 -5.32 -4.87 1.32
C ARG A 116 -5.20 -5.81 0.14
N VAL A 117 -4.04 -5.77 -0.50
CA VAL A 117 -3.61 -6.73 -1.51
C VAL A 117 -2.20 -7.19 -1.14
N ASN A 118 -1.94 -8.49 -1.15
CA ASN A 118 -0.59 -9.04 -1.16
C ASN A 118 -0.39 -9.86 -2.43
N GLY A 119 0.85 -9.90 -2.88
CA GLY A 119 1.18 -10.61 -4.10
C GLY A 119 2.66 -10.72 -4.34
N LYS A 120 2.98 -11.12 -5.57
CA LYS A 120 4.33 -11.20 -6.11
C LYS A 120 4.51 -10.19 -7.23
N VAL A 121 5.68 -9.58 -7.28
CA VAL A 121 6.02 -8.58 -8.29
C VAL A 121 6.86 -9.19 -9.40
N THR A 122 6.53 -8.83 -10.63
CA THR A 122 7.45 -8.82 -11.77
C THR A 122 7.66 -7.37 -12.20
N ILE A 123 8.92 -6.94 -12.28
CA ILE A 123 9.25 -5.60 -12.78
C ILE A 123 9.00 -5.58 -14.30
N VAL A 124 8.30 -4.54 -14.77
CA VAL A 124 8.04 -4.29 -16.19
C VAL A 124 8.71 -3.01 -16.63
N SER A 125 9.14 -2.97 -17.90
CA SER A 125 9.86 -1.84 -18.47
C SER A 125 8.94 -0.65 -18.74
N LYS A 126 9.53 0.51 -19.05
CA LYS A 126 8.78 1.68 -19.53
C LYS A 126 8.06 1.37 -20.84
N GLU A 127 8.71 0.63 -21.72
CA GLU A 127 8.18 0.22 -23.02
C GLU A 127 6.94 -0.68 -22.85
N ASP A 128 6.93 -1.55 -21.83
CA ASP A 128 5.76 -2.37 -21.48
C ASP A 128 4.56 -1.51 -21.03
N LEU A 129 4.82 -0.42 -20.29
CA LEU A 129 3.77 0.52 -19.88
C LEU A 129 3.22 1.29 -21.09
N GLU A 130 4.10 1.73 -21.98
CA GLU A 130 3.73 2.45 -23.21
C GLU A 130 2.91 1.55 -24.14
N ALA A 131 3.32 0.28 -24.34
CA ALA A 131 2.58 -0.70 -25.13
C ALA A 131 1.16 -0.97 -24.59
N ARG A 132 0.94 -0.74 -23.29
CA ARG A 132 -0.35 -0.87 -22.62
C ARG A 132 -1.13 0.45 -22.55
N ASN A 133 -0.63 1.52 -23.16
CA ASN A 133 -1.19 2.88 -23.13
C ASN A 133 -1.43 3.40 -21.69
N VAL A 134 -0.49 3.12 -20.78
CA VAL A 134 -0.57 3.60 -19.41
C VAL A 134 -0.14 5.06 -19.35
N GLU A 135 -1.09 5.93 -19.04
CA GLU A 135 -0.84 7.36 -18.84
C GLU A 135 -0.36 7.69 -17.42
N VAL A 136 0.48 8.73 -17.30
CA VAL A 136 0.90 9.27 -16.00
C VAL A 136 -0.31 9.85 -15.29
N SER A 137 -0.60 9.34 -14.10
CA SER A 137 -1.86 9.59 -13.38
C SER A 137 -1.62 10.36 -12.08
N LEU A 138 -1.27 11.65 -12.19
CA LEU A 138 -0.93 12.53 -11.06
C LEU A 138 -1.76 13.83 -11.06
N TYR A 139 -1.95 14.42 -9.87
CA TYR A 139 -2.55 15.76 -9.72
C TYR A 139 -1.51 16.86 -9.96
N GLU A 140 -0.38 16.79 -9.27
CA GLU A 140 0.75 17.70 -9.42
C GLU A 140 1.79 17.07 -10.36
N THR A 141 2.21 17.80 -11.38
CA THR A 141 3.19 17.32 -12.37
C THR A 141 4.26 18.38 -12.64
N ASP A 142 5.48 17.91 -12.92
CA ASP A 142 6.63 18.69 -13.35
C ASP A 142 7.28 18.02 -14.58
N ASP A 143 8.33 18.62 -15.15
CA ASP A 143 9.07 18.08 -16.31
C ASP A 143 9.70 16.69 -16.07
N ARG A 144 9.74 16.23 -14.81
CA ARG A 144 10.27 14.92 -14.42
C ARG A 144 9.16 13.89 -14.22
N SER A 145 7.90 14.28 -14.28
CA SER A 145 6.73 13.42 -14.05
C SER A 145 6.49 12.47 -15.23
N LYS A 146 7.37 11.46 -15.34
CA LYS A 146 7.33 10.42 -16.37
C LYS A 146 7.48 9.04 -15.75
N HIS A 147 6.89 8.04 -16.41
CA HIS A 147 7.15 6.64 -16.06
C HIS A 147 8.63 6.30 -16.25
N LEU A 148 9.17 5.51 -15.33
CA LEU A 148 10.50 4.91 -15.45
C LEU A 148 10.42 3.40 -15.68
N GLN A 149 9.53 2.74 -14.96
CA GLN A 149 9.23 1.31 -15.03
C GLN A 149 7.89 1.06 -14.33
N GLY A 150 7.48 -0.18 -14.17
CA GLY A 150 6.32 -0.54 -13.34
C GLY A 150 6.50 -1.87 -12.64
N MET A 151 5.51 -2.22 -11.82
CA MET A 151 5.40 -3.50 -11.15
C MET A 151 4.10 -4.18 -11.59
N LEU A 152 4.20 -5.31 -12.28
CA LEU A 152 3.08 -6.23 -12.47
C LEU A 152 2.97 -7.09 -11.22
N ILE A 153 1.82 -7.03 -10.56
CA ILE A 153 1.58 -7.71 -9.29
C ILE A 153 0.58 -8.83 -9.53
N GLU A 154 1.03 -10.06 -9.31
CA GLU A 154 0.16 -11.23 -9.22
C GLU A 154 -0.41 -11.32 -7.79
N VAL A 155 -1.73 -11.22 -7.66
CA VAL A 155 -2.45 -11.20 -6.39
C VAL A 155 -2.53 -12.60 -5.81
N GLU A 156 -1.97 -12.76 -4.61
CA GLU A 156 -2.09 -13.98 -3.80
C GLU A 156 -3.17 -13.87 -2.73
N GLU A 157 -3.43 -12.66 -2.24
CA GLU A 157 -4.43 -12.39 -1.22
C GLU A 157 -4.99 -10.97 -1.38
N ALA A 158 -6.32 -10.81 -1.39
CA ALA A 158 -6.97 -9.50 -1.35
C ALA A 158 -8.23 -9.52 -0.48
N TYR A 159 -8.44 -8.46 0.31
CA TYR A 159 -9.61 -8.33 1.18
C TYR A 159 -9.77 -6.92 1.74
N THR A 160 -10.96 -6.63 2.30
CA THR A 160 -11.26 -5.37 2.99
C THR A 160 -10.93 -5.43 4.48
N HIS A 161 -10.38 -4.34 4.99
CA HIS A 161 -10.22 -4.09 6.41
C HIS A 161 -11.37 -3.25 6.95
N CYS A 162 -11.79 -3.57 8.18
CA CYS A 162 -12.83 -2.83 8.87
C CYS A 162 -12.37 -1.41 9.22
N PRO A 163 -13.30 -0.46 9.36
CA PRO A 163 -12.97 0.96 9.57
C PRO A 163 -12.38 1.30 10.95
N ARG A 164 -12.20 0.31 11.84
CA ARG A 164 -11.81 0.54 13.24
C ARG A 164 -10.56 1.40 13.40
N ALA A 165 -9.49 1.10 12.67
CA ALA A 165 -8.24 1.84 12.81
C ALA A 165 -8.40 3.32 12.45
N LEU A 166 -9.17 3.62 11.40
CA LEU A 166 -9.43 4.99 10.93
C LEU A 166 -10.44 5.70 11.83
N ASN A 167 -11.44 4.97 12.34
CA ASN A 167 -12.39 5.50 13.32
C ASN A 167 -11.69 5.86 14.64
N PHE A 168 -10.81 5.00 15.15
CA PHE A 168 -10.10 5.23 16.42
C PHE A 168 -9.15 6.41 16.38
N SER A 169 -8.60 6.73 15.21
CA SER A 169 -7.67 7.84 15.04
C SER A 169 -8.34 9.13 14.57
N HIS A 170 -9.66 9.11 14.28
CA HIS A 170 -10.35 10.24 13.65
C HIS A 170 -9.64 10.72 12.38
N LEU A 171 -9.07 9.80 11.59
CA LEU A 171 -8.13 10.14 10.50
C LEU A 171 -8.71 11.13 9.47
N TRP A 172 -10.00 10.98 9.16
CA TRP A 172 -10.72 11.82 8.20
C TRP A 172 -11.62 12.88 8.84
N ASP A 173 -11.50 13.11 10.15
CA ASP A 173 -12.29 14.11 10.83
C ASP A 173 -11.89 15.52 10.36
N ALA A 174 -12.85 16.24 9.77
CA ALA A 174 -12.59 17.56 9.19
C ALA A 174 -12.21 18.60 10.27
N GLY A 175 -12.68 18.45 11.50
CA GLY A 175 -12.34 19.33 12.62
C GLY A 175 -10.89 19.15 13.06
N GLU A 176 -10.45 17.90 13.27
CA GLU A 176 -9.05 17.60 13.60
C GLU A 176 -8.10 17.98 12.45
N ILE A 177 -8.51 17.77 11.19
CA ILE A 177 -7.73 18.22 10.02
C ILE A 177 -7.61 19.75 9.99
N ALA A 178 -8.70 20.49 10.22
CA ALA A 178 -8.67 21.95 10.23
C ALA A 178 -7.78 22.49 11.35
N LYS A 179 -7.94 21.94 12.57
CA LYS A 179 -7.13 22.27 13.74
C LYS A 179 -5.63 22.06 13.49
N ASN A 180 -5.24 20.91 12.90
CA ASN A 180 -3.83 20.63 12.59
C ASN A 180 -3.25 21.54 11.50
N LYS A 181 -4.08 22.04 10.57
CA LYS A 181 -3.65 23.03 9.56
C LYS A 181 -3.47 24.42 10.17
N GLU A 182 -4.34 24.81 11.09
CA GLU A 182 -4.25 26.08 11.80
C GLU A 182 -3.06 26.10 12.76
N THR A 183 -2.90 25.03 13.54
CA THR A 183 -1.80 24.86 14.49
C THR A 183 -1.15 23.51 14.27
N SER A 184 0.02 23.51 13.60
CA SER A 184 0.79 22.29 13.37
C SER A 184 1.09 21.59 14.70
N PRO A 185 0.80 20.29 14.84
CA PRO A 185 1.18 19.50 16.02
C PRO A 185 2.69 19.20 16.05
N LEU A 186 3.44 19.55 14.99
CA LEU A 186 4.87 19.33 14.86
C LEU A 186 5.66 20.64 14.94
N PRO A 187 6.87 20.63 15.53
CA PRO A 187 7.80 21.74 15.42
C PRO A 187 8.23 21.92 13.95
N VAL A 188 8.71 23.12 13.62
CA VAL A 188 9.31 23.38 12.30
C VAL A 188 10.52 22.47 12.11
N ARG A 189 10.55 21.78 10.97
CA ARG A 189 11.71 20.96 10.59
C ARG A 189 12.89 21.87 10.26
N THR A 190 14.02 21.66 10.94
CA THR A 190 15.29 22.37 10.74
C THR A 190 16.39 21.36 10.46
N ASP A 191 17.51 21.80 9.89
CA ASP A 191 18.66 20.91 9.71
C ASP A 191 19.18 20.37 11.05
N GLU A 192 19.03 21.15 12.13
CA GLU A 192 19.47 20.75 13.45
C GLU A 192 18.61 19.63 14.04
N ASN A 193 17.29 19.69 13.91
CA ASN A 193 16.42 18.64 14.42
C ASN A 193 16.23 17.45 13.46
N TYR A 194 16.71 17.57 12.22
CA TYR A 194 16.58 16.52 11.21
C TYR A 194 17.89 15.80 10.87
N PHE A 195 19.00 16.53 10.72
CA PHE A 195 20.29 15.97 10.30
C PHE A 195 21.32 15.87 11.42
N LYS A 196 21.25 16.72 12.44
CA LYS A 196 22.18 16.69 13.57
C LYS A 196 21.60 15.81 14.68
N HIS A 197 22.27 14.71 15.00
CA HIS A 197 22.01 13.93 16.22
C HIS A 197 23.13 14.27 17.22
N GLU A 198 22.81 14.89 18.36
CA GLU A 198 23.75 14.89 19.48
C GLU A 198 23.80 13.46 20.03
N ALA A 199 24.91 12.75 19.82
CA ALA A 199 25.05 11.40 20.36
C ALA A 199 24.99 11.47 21.90
N GLY A 200 23.92 10.93 22.51
CA GLY A 200 23.81 10.76 23.96
C GLY A 200 22.54 11.25 24.67
N GLN A 201 21.43 11.51 23.97
CA GLN A 201 20.10 11.62 24.60
C GLN A 201 19.29 10.34 24.43
#